data_AF-A0A351CLC0-F1
#
_entry.id   AF-A0A351CLC0-F1
#
_cell.length_a   1.000
_cell.length_b   1.000
_cell.length_c   1.000
_cell.angle_alpha   90.00
_cell.angle_beta   90.00
_cell.angle_gamma   90.00
#
_symmetry.space_group_name_H-M   'P 1'
#
loop_
_entity.id
_entity.type
_entity.pdbx_description
1 polymer ?
#
loop_
_entity_poly.entity_id
_entity_poly.type
_entity_poly.pdbx_seq_one_letter_code
_entity_poly.pdbx_strand_id
1 'polypeptide(L)'
;SSANDIAKYLAWHIDNQSIDTSNGPDLIKVIESLKGRSKTLIEMVDGMKLFYHDFHDFDEQLAAKHFNSNSKIIINLLIEKLDKLSNWSAENIHETVKNICVELDIGFGKVGQPFRLALSGNGKAGSIDIVAELVGKNRTINRLRMALDYINLSS
;
A
#
# COMPACT_ATOMS: atom_id res chain seq x y z
N SER A 1 -9.73 -5.04 22.75
CA SER A 1 -8.85 -3.90 23.12
C SER A 1 -9.06 -2.74 22.16
N SER A 2 -9.04 -1.49 22.64
CA SER A 2 -9.03 -0.31 21.78
C SER A 2 -7.67 -0.16 21.06
N ALA A 3 -7.58 0.66 20.00
CA ALA A 3 -6.30 0.90 19.33
C ALA A 3 -5.26 1.52 20.29
N ASN A 4 -5.72 2.39 21.21
CA ASN A 4 -4.91 2.97 22.27
C ASN A 4 -4.35 1.93 23.25
N ASP A 5 -5.14 0.91 23.60
CA ASP A 5 -4.64 -0.16 24.48
C ASP A 5 -3.59 -1.01 23.78
N ILE A 6 -3.80 -1.29 22.49
CA ILE A 6 -2.85 -2.07 21.67
C ILE A 6 -1.53 -1.30 21.50
N ALA A 7 -1.57 0.02 21.29
CA ALA A 7 -0.38 0.86 21.19
C ALA A 7 0.53 0.74 22.42
N LYS A 8 -0.04 0.66 23.63
CA LYS A 8 0.73 0.48 24.87
C LYS A 8 1.48 -0.86 24.91
N TYR A 9 0.85 -1.94 24.43
CA TYR A 9 1.49 -3.26 24.37
C TYR A 9 2.47 -3.40 23.19
N LEU A 10 2.29 -2.58 22.14
CA LEU A 10 3.17 -2.56 20.98
C LEU A 10 4.49 -1.86 21.23
N ALA A 11 4.56 -0.92 22.19
CA ALA A 11 5.76 -0.11 22.43
C ALA A 11 7.04 -0.96 22.54
N TRP A 12 7.00 -2.03 23.35
CA TRP A 12 8.13 -2.95 23.49
C TRP A 12 8.49 -3.67 22.19
N HIS A 13 7.49 -4.07 21.39
CA HIS A 13 7.74 -4.76 20.13
C HIS A 13 8.24 -3.82 19.02
N ILE A 14 7.80 -2.56 19.01
CA ILE A 14 8.25 -1.52 18.07
C ILE A 14 9.74 -1.26 18.30
N ASP A 15 10.13 -1.04 19.56
CA ASP A 15 11.52 -0.81 19.97
C ASP A 15 12.40 -2.01 19.60
N ASN A 16 11.92 -3.24 19.85
CA ASN A 16 12.68 -4.46 19.60
C ASN A 16 12.76 -4.86 18.10
N GLN A 17 11.90 -4.31 17.23
CA GLN A 17 11.87 -4.60 15.79
C GLN A 17 12.40 -3.44 14.94
N SER A 18 12.95 -2.40 15.58
CA SER A 18 13.55 -1.23 14.91
C SER A 18 12.60 -0.55 13.91
N ILE A 19 11.30 -0.46 14.23
CA ILE A 19 10.36 0.31 13.43
C ILE A 19 10.39 1.76 13.91
N ASP A 20 10.98 2.64 13.11
CA ASP A 20 10.92 4.08 13.38
C ASP A 20 9.54 4.63 13.00
N THR A 21 8.71 4.89 14.00
CA THR A 21 7.39 5.48 13.83
C THR A 21 7.39 7.01 13.89
N SER A 22 8.54 7.64 14.14
CA SER A 22 8.63 9.10 14.37
C SER A 22 8.37 9.93 13.11
N ASN A 23 8.62 9.38 11.92
CA ASN A 23 8.52 10.06 10.63
C ASN A 23 7.49 9.41 9.68
N GLY A 24 6.49 8.72 10.22
CA GLY A 24 5.46 8.03 9.44
C GLY A 24 4.03 8.49 9.75
N PRO A 25 3.01 7.76 9.25
CA PRO A 25 1.61 8.05 9.54
C PRO A 25 1.28 7.93 11.02
N ASP A 26 0.12 8.46 11.40
CA ASP A 26 -0.42 8.30 12.75
C ASP A 26 -0.52 6.81 13.15
N LEU A 27 0.16 6.46 14.25
CA LEU A 27 0.27 5.09 14.74
C LEU A 27 -1.10 4.47 15.07
N ILE A 28 -2.03 5.24 15.61
CA ILE A 28 -3.37 4.76 15.96
C ILE A 28 -4.12 4.37 14.69
N LYS A 29 -4.07 5.20 13.65
CA LYS A 29 -4.69 4.87 12.35
C LYS A 29 -4.08 3.62 11.71
N VAL A 30 -2.76 3.44 11.82
CA VAL A 30 -2.08 2.21 11.35
C VAL A 30 -2.58 0.99 12.12
N ILE A 31 -2.66 1.08 13.46
CA ILE A 31 -3.18 -0.01 14.30
C ILE A 31 -4.62 -0.34 13.91
N GLU A 32 -5.47 0.65 13.68
CA GLU A 32 -6.85 0.44 13.24
C GLU A 32 -6.92 -0.30 11.90
N SER A 33 -6.08 0.08 10.93
CA SER A 33 -5.97 -0.59 9.63
C SER A 33 -5.54 -2.06 9.75
N LEU A 34 -4.71 -2.39 10.75
CA LEU A 34 -4.17 -3.74 10.95
C LEU A 34 -5.01 -4.61 11.91
N LYS A 35 -5.78 -4.00 12.80
CA LYS A 35 -6.50 -4.70 13.89
C LYS A 35 -7.42 -5.83 13.41
N GLY A 36 -8.10 -5.64 12.29
CA GLY A 36 -9.01 -6.66 11.73
C GLY A 36 -8.30 -7.85 11.07
N ARG A 37 -6.99 -7.76 10.83
CA ARG A 37 -6.22 -8.73 10.04
C ARG A 37 -5.02 -9.34 10.78
N SER A 38 -4.63 -8.77 11.91
CA SER A 38 -3.56 -9.30 12.76
C SER A 38 -4.14 -10.11 13.92
N LYS A 39 -3.74 -11.38 14.04
CA LYS A 39 -4.13 -12.26 15.15
C LYS A 39 -3.20 -12.10 16.35
N THR A 40 -1.98 -11.63 16.12
CA THR A 40 -0.96 -11.44 17.16
C THR A 40 -0.32 -10.06 17.06
N LEU A 41 0.32 -9.59 18.14
CA LEU A 41 1.10 -8.35 18.13
C LEU A 41 2.30 -8.44 17.18
N ILE A 42 2.91 -9.61 17.06
CA ILE A 42 4.02 -9.85 16.13
C ILE A 42 3.57 -9.66 14.68
N GLU A 43 2.41 -10.22 14.31
CA GLU A 43 1.82 -10.02 12.98
C GLU A 43 1.45 -8.56 12.73
N MET A 44 1.01 -7.83 13.76
CA MET A 44 0.72 -6.40 13.64
C MET A 44 1.99 -5.60 13.38
N VAL A 45 3.05 -5.84 14.13
CA VAL A 45 4.35 -5.17 13.96
C VAL A 45 4.95 -5.47 12.59
N ASP A 46 4.87 -6.71 12.11
CA ASP A 46 5.29 -7.04 10.75
C ASP A 46 4.47 -6.27 9.70
N GLY A 47 3.14 -6.17 9.90
CA GLY A 47 2.26 -5.37 9.06
C GLY A 47 2.56 -3.86 9.09
N MET A 48 3.11 -3.33 10.18
CA MET A 48 3.49 -1.92 10.29
C MET A 48 4.61 -1.54 9.32
N LYS A 49 5.50 -2.48 8.97
CA LYS A 49 6.61 -2.23 8.02
C LYS A 49 6.12 -1.65 6.69
N LEU A 50 4.92 -2.04 6.25
CA LEU A 50 4.27 -1.49 5.05
C LEU A 50 4.20 0.05 5.03
N PHE A 51 3.99 0.64 6.21
CA PHE A 51 3.74 2.07 6.37
C PHE A 51 5.00 2.85 6.69
N TYR A 52 5.95 2.25 7.41
CA TYR A 52 7.13 2.94 7.92
C TYR A 52 8.41 2.64 7.13
N HIS A 53 8.54 1.47 6.51
CA HIS A 53 9.74 1.05 5.81
C HIS A 53 9.54 1.03 4.29
N ASP A 54 10.62 1.31 3.57
CA ASP A 54 10.70 1.06 2.15
C ASP A 54 11.16 -0.39 1.89
N PHE A 55 10.81 -0.89 0.71
CA PHE A 55 11.22 -2.20 0.22
C PHE A 55 11.85 -2.01 -1.16
N HIS A 56 12.55 -3.02 -1.66
CA HIS A 56 13.29 -2.94 -2.92
C HIS A 56 12.90 -4.02 -3.94
N ASP A 57 12.20 -5.06 -3.49
CA ASP A 57 11.83 -6.21 -4.32
C ASP A 57 10.33 -6.52 -4.23
N PHE A 58 9.81 -7.16 -5.28
CA PHE A 58 8.45 -7.69 -5.31
C PHE A 58 8.46 -9.20 -5.14
N ASP A 59 7.39 -9.74 -4.55
CA ASP A 59 7.12 -11.17 -4.58
C ASP A 59 7.00 -11.65 -6.03
N GLU A 60 7.95 -12.47 -6.47
CA GLU A 60 8.09 -12.88 -7.87
C GLU A 60 6.85 -13.60 -8.41
N GLN A 61 6.18 -14.41 -7.57
CA GLN A 61 5.00 -15.17 -7.98
C GLN A 61 3.79 -14.26 -8.20
N LEU A 62 3.63 -13.26 -7.33
CA LEU A 62 2.59 -12.24 -7.49
C LEU A 62 2.93 -11.29 -8.63
N ALA A 63 4.20 -10.93 -8.81
CA ALA A 63 4.65 -10.10 -9.91
C ALA A 63 4.35 -10.79 -11.25
N ALA A 64 4.69 -12.06 -11.42
CA ALA A 64 4.37 -12.82 -12.63
C ALA A 64 2.85 -12.85 -12.95
N LYS A 65 1.98 -12.79 -11.93
CA LYS A 65 0.52 -12.79 -12.09
C LYS A 65 -0.07 -11.40 -12.35
N HIS A 66 0.50 -10.37 -11.74
CA HIS A 66 -0.13 -9.05 -11.63
C HIS A 66 0.64 -7.94 -12.35
N PHE A 67 1.91 -8.14 -12.68
CA PHE A 67 2.80 -7.22 -13.39
C PHE A 67 3.04 -7.69 -14.83
N ASN A 68 2.11 -7.34 -15.71
CA ASN A 68 2.09 -7.62 -17.14
C ASN A 68 1.74 -6.37 -17.97
N SER A 69 1.69 -6.48 -19.29
CA SER A 69 1.41 -5.37 -20.22
C SER A 69 0.11 -4.61 -19.90
N ASN A 70 -0.94 -5.31 -19.47
CA ASN A 70 -2.21 -4.65 -19.09
C ASN A 70 -2.05 -3.85 -17.81
N SER A 71 -1.35 -4.42 -16.81
CA SER A 71 -1.04 -3.68 -15.58
C SER A 71 -0.10 -2.50 -15.80
N LYS A 72 0.77 -2.54 -16.83
CA LYS A 72 1.62 -1.39 -17.18
C LYS A 72 0.79 -0.15 -17.50
N ILE A 73 -0.30 -0.32 -18.26
CA ILE A 73 -1.24 0.77 -18.59
C ILE A 73 -1.90 1.29 -17.31
N ILE A 74 -2.37 0.36 -16.46
CA ILE A 74 -3.01 0.68 -15.18
C ILE A 74 -2.08 1.45 -14.24
N ILE A 75 -0.84 1.01 -14.08
CA ILE A 75 0.15 1.65 -13.20
C ILE A 75 0.49 3.06 -13.70
N ASN A 76 0.64 3.26 -15.01
CA ASN A 76 0.85 4.60 -15.57
C ASN A 76 -0.32 5.54 -15.26
N LEU A 77 -1.57 5.09 -15.45
CA LEU A 77 -2.76 5.89 -15.12
C LEU A 77 -2.87 6.19 -13.62
N LEU A 78 -2.53 5.22 -12.76
CA LEU A 78 -2.47 5.44 -11.32
C LEU A 78 -1.46 6.53 -10.97
N ILE A 79 -0.24 6.47 -11.51
CA ILE A 79 0.79 7.51 -11.30
C ILE A 79 0.25 8.87 -11.76
N GLU A 80 -0.25 8.95 -12.99
CA GLU A 80 -0.70 10.22 -13.58
C GLU A 80 -1.83 10.87 -12.78
N LYS A 81 -2.86 10.09 -12.42
CA LYS A 81 -4.06 10.63 -11.77
C LYS A 81 -3.86 10.86 -10.27
N LEU A 82 -3.17 9.95 -9.57
CA LEU A 82 -2.90 10.12 -8.14
C LEU A 82 -1.92 11.27 -7.88
N ASP A 83 -0.94 11.49 -8.77
CA ASP A 83 0.01 12.60 -8.61
C ASP A 83 -0.66 13.97 -8.79
N LYS A 84 -1.79 14.03 -9.50
CA LYS A 84 -2.61 15.25 -9.66
C LYS A 84 -3.54 15.53 -8.47
N LEU A 85 -3.70 14.62 -7.51
CA LEU A 85 -4.53 14.86 -6.34
C LEU A 85 -3.93 15.96 -5.46
N SER A 86 -4.72 17.00 -5.19
CA SER A 86 -4.41 18.08 -4.26
C SER A 86 -4.71 17.69 -2.80
N ASN A 87 -5.74 16.89 -2.57
CA ASN A 87 -6.10 16.34 -1.26
C ASN A 87 -5.87 14.82 -1.24
N TRP A 88 -4.83 14.40 -0.52
CA TRP A 88 -4.46 12.99 -0.38
C TRP A 88 -5.27 12.33 0.74
N SER A 89 -6.45 11.82 0.39
CA SER A 89 -7.34 11.08 1.30
C SER A 89 -7.75 9.74 0.70
N ALA A 90 -8.11 8.77 1.56
CA ALA A 90 -8.57 7.46 1.10
C ALA A 90 -9.77 7.57 0.15
N GLU A 91 -10.72 8.46 0.44
CA GLU A 91 -11.89 8.74 -0.42
C GLU A 91 -11.48 9.16 -1.84
N ASN A 92 -10.59 10.15 -1.97
CA ASN A 92 -10.15 10.63 -3.28
C ASN A 92 -9.32 9.59 -4.04
N ILE A 93 -8.54 8.77 -3.31
CA ILE A 93 -7.79 7.66 -3.90
C ILE A 93 -8.75 6.59 -4.41
N HIS A 94 -9.77 6.23 -3.62
CA HIS A 94 -10.81 5.28 -4.00
C HIS A 94 -11.54 5.74 -5.26
N GLU A 95 -11.97 7.00 -5.30
CA GLU A 95 -12.67 7.57 -6.46
C GLU A 95 -11.76 7.61 -7.69
N THR A 96 -10.48 7.93 -7.54
CA THR A 96 -9.50 7.85 -8.63
C THR A 96 -9.40 6.44 -9.19
N VAL A 97 -9.29 5.42 -8.33
CA VAL A 97 -9.26 4.01 -8.76
C VAL A 97 -10.54 3.62 -9.48
N LYS A 98 -11.71 4.04 -8.96
CA LYS A 98 -13.02 3.78 -9.58
C LYS A 98 -13.11 4.43 -10.98
N ASN A 99 -12.62 5.65 -11.13
CA ASN A 99 -12.60 6.34 -12.42
C ASN A 99 -11.69 5.64 -13.44
N ILE A 100 -10.54 5.09 -13.02
CA ILE A 100 -9.69 4.26 -13.89
C ILE A 100 -10.43 2.98 -14.32
N CYS A 101 -11.18 2.36 -13.41
CA CYS A 101 -11.99 1.18 -13.75
C CYS A 101 -13.03 1.50 -14.83
N VAL A 102 -13.70 2.65 -14.74
CA VAL A 102 -14.66 3.12 -15.74
C VAL A 102 -13.96 3.45 -17.06
N GLU A 103 -12.83 4.17 -17.03
CA GLU A 103 -12.08 4.58 -18.22
C GLU A 103 -11.58 3.39 -19.04
N LEU A 104 -11.15 2.32 -18.36
CA LEU A 104 -10.65 1.11 -19.00
C LEU A 104 -11.71 0.02 -19.21
N ASP A 105 -12.94 0.24 -18.75
CA ASP A 105 -14.03 -0.76 -18.74
C ASP A 105 -13.61 -2.10 -18.11
N ILE A 106 -13.00 -2.04 -16.91
CA ILE A 106 -12.53 -3.22 -16.17
C ILE A 106 -12.99 -3.21 -14.72
N GLY A 107 -13.11 -4.40 -14.13
CA GLY A 107 -13.47 -4.54 -12.72
C GLY A 107 -12.39 -4.07 -11.75
N PHE A 108 -12.81 -3.59 -10.57
CA PHE A 108 -11.92 -3.04 -9.54
C PHE A 108 -10.75 -3.95 -9.16
N GLY A 109 -10.95 -5.27 -9.15
CA GLY A 109 -9.87 -6.24 -8.88
C GLY A 109 -8.72 -6.18 -9.89
N LYS A 110 -8.96 -5.80 -11.15
CA LYS A 110 -7.91 -5.69 -12.18
C LYS A 110 -7.01 -4.47 -11.96
N VAL A 111 -7.55 -3.39 -11.40
CA VAL A 111 -6.77 -2.21 -10.99
C VAL A 111 -6.15 -2.41 -9.61
N GLY A 112 -6.94 -2.92 -8.67
CA GLY A 112 -6.57 -3.03 -7.28
C GLY A 112 -5.48 -4.06 -6.98
N GLN A 113 -5.40 -5.17 -7.71
CA GLN A 113 -4.34 -6.17 -7.48
C GLN A 113 -2.92 -5.68 -7.82
N PRO A 114 -2.65 -5.12 -9.02
CA PRO A 114 -1.33 -4.54 -9.30
C PRO A 114 -1.03 -3.36 -8.37
N PHE A 115 -2.01 -2.52 -8.04
CA PHE A 115 -1.78 -1.43 -7.09
C PHE A 115 -1.46 -1.95 -5.67
N ARG A 116 -2.15 -2.99 -5.20
CA ARG A 116 -1.88 -3.63 -3.91
C ARG A 116 -0.46 -4.19 -3.85
N LEU A 117 0.00 -4.85 -4.91
CA LEU A 117 1.36 -5.36 -4.99
C LEU A 117 2.37 -4.20 -5.00
N ALA A 118 2.13 -3.17 -5.81
CA ALA A 118 2.95 -1.97 -5.83
C ALA A 118 3.05 -1.31 -4.44
N LEU A 119 1.96 -1.21 -3.69
CA LEU A 119 1.98 -0.63 -2.34
C LEU A 119 2.79 -1.45 -1.33
N SER A 120 2.83 -2.78 -1.47
CA SER A 120 3.26 -3.67 -0.39
C SER A 120 4.47 -4.55 -0.68
N GLY A 121 4.91 -4.66 -1.93
CA GLY A 121 5.96 -5.59 -2.34
C GLY A 121 5.51 -7.05 -2.37
N ASN A 122 4.67 -7.48 -1.44
CA ASN A 122 4.28 -8.87 -1.23
C ASN A 122 2.77 -9.15 -1.32
N GLY A 123 2.00 -8.17 -1.80
CA GLY A 123 0.53 -8.24 -1.92
C GLY A 123 -0.23 -8.17 -0.59
N LYS A 124 0.44 -8.04 0.56
CA LYS A 124 -0.19 -7.99 1.89
C LYS A 124 -0.65 -6.58 2.26
N ALA A 125 -1.38 -5.91 1.40
CA ALA A 125 -2.05 -4.63 1.70
C ALA A 125 -3.59 -4.82 1.80
N GLY A 126 -4.20 -4.08 2.74
CA GLY A 126 -5.64 -4.15 3.01
C GLY A 126 -6.46 -3.42 1.93
N SER A 127 -7.35 -2.54 2.38
CA SER A 127 -7.97 -1.54 1.48
C SER A 127 -6.85 -0.66 0.91
N ILE A 128 -6.72 -0.66 -0.41
CA ILE A 128 -5.62 0.01 -1.15
C ILE A 128 -5.65 1.52 -0.96
N ASP A 129 -6.85 2.09 -0.84
CA ASP A 129 -7.14 3.49 -0.57
C ASP A 129 -6.68 3.92 0.83
N ILE A 130 -7.07 3.19 1.88
CA ILE A 130 -6.58 3.45 3.24
C ILE A 130 -5.08 3.23 3.35
N VAL A 131 -4.55 2.18 2.72
CA VAL A 131 -3.11 1.92 2.72
C VAL A 131 -2.36 3.06 2.02
N ALA A 132 -2.77 3.48 0.83
CA ALA A 132 -2.12 4.56 0.10
C ALA A 132 -2.22 5.90 0.84
N GLU A 133 -3.35 6.19 1.50
CA GLU A 133 -3.49 7.36 2.38
C GLU A 133 -2.42 7.35 3.48
N LEU A 134 -2.31 6.25 4.23
CA LEU A 134 -1.37 6.12 5.34
C LEU A 134 0.09 6.03 4.89
N VAL A 135 0.37 5.38 3.77
CA VAL A 135 1.71 5.35 3.17
C VAL A 135 2.14 6.75 2.72
N GLY A 136 1.18 7.59 2.34
CA GLY A 136 1.39 8.94 1.86
C GLY A 136 1.71 9.02 0.37
N LYS A 137 1.49 10.20 -0.20
CA LYS A 137 1.58 10.46 -1.65
C LYS A 137 2.94 10.10 -2.24
N ASN A 138 4.02 10.71 -1.73
CA ASN A 138 5.35 10.56 -2.32
C ASN A 138 5.82 9.10 -2.34
N ARG A 139 5.65 8.39 -1.22
CA ARG A 139 6.02 6.98 -1.11
C ARG A 139 5.15 6.08 -1.99
N THR A 140 3.85 6.36 -2.08
CA THR A 140 2.93 5.63 -2.98
C THR A 140 3.34 5.81 -4.44
N ILE A 141 3.60 7.04 -4.89
CA ILE A 141 4.03 7.32 -6.27
C ILE A 141 5.39 6.67 -6.58
N ASN A 142 6.35 6.74 -5.65
CA ASN A 142 7.65 6.08 -5.83
C ASN A 142 7.51 4.56 -5.97
N ARG A 143 6.68 3.92 -5.14
CA ARG A 143 6.40 2.48 -5.22
C ARG A 143 5.70 2.08 -6.53
N LEU A 144 4.80 2.91 -7.04
CA LEU A 144 4.20 2.71 -8.36
C LEU A 144 5.24 2.82 -9.49
N ARG A 145 6.18 3.77 -9.40
CA ARG A 145 7.29 3.88 -10.36
C ARG A 145 8.20 2.65 -10.32
N MET A 146 8.53 2.15 -9.12
CA MET A 146 9.28 0.90 -8.99
C MET A 146 8.55 -0.28 -9.63
N ALA A 147 7.23 -0.39 -9.47
CA ALA A 147 6.45 -1.43 -10.14
C ALA A 147 6.48 -1.28 -11.67
N LEU A 148 6.43 -0.04 -12.18
CA LEU A 148 6.56 0.24 -13.60
C LEU A 148 7.93 -0.18 -14.15
N ASP A 149 9.01 0.14 -13.43
CA ASP A 149 10.38 -0.24 -13.80
C ASP A 149 10.54 -1.77 -13.80
N TYR A 150 10.01 -2.45 -12.77
CA TYR A 150 9.98 -3.91 -12.72
C TYR A 150 9.29 -4.53 -13.93
N ILE A 151 8.12 -4.00 -14.32
CA ILE A 151 7.38 -4.49 -15.50
C ILE A 151 8.24 -4.30 -16.76
N ASN A 152 8.89 -3.15 -16.92
CA ASN A 152 9.70 -2.84 -18.11
C ASN A 152 10.93 -3.74 -18.25
N LEU A 153 11.57 -4.13 -17.13
CA LEU A 153 12.73 -5.03 -17.14
C LEU A 153 12.36 -6.49 -17.41
N SER A 154 11.10 -6.85 -17.14
CA SER A 154 10.58 -8.22 -17.29
C SER A 154 9.83 -8.44 -18.62
N SER A 155 9.72 -7.39 -19.46
CA SER A 155 8.98 -7.39 -20.74
C SER A 155 9.87 -7.71 -21.93
#